data_AF-A0A4Q7CPU5-F1
#
_entry.id   AF-A0A4Q7CPU5-F1
#
_cell.length_a   1.000
_cell.length_b   1.000
_cell.length_c   1.000
_cell.angle_alpha   90.00
_cell.angle_beta   90.00
_cell.angle_gamma   90.00
#
_symmetry.space_group_name_H-M   'P 1'
#
loop_
_entity.id
_entity.type
_entity.pdbx_description
1 polymer ?
#
loop_
_entity_poly.entity_id
_entity_poly.type
_entity_poly.pdbx_seq_one_letter_code
_entity_poly.pdbx_strand_id
1 'polypeptide(L)' 'SPETISEYSVAAALNLVRHFPQIEKRVQDYNFTWEAPIMAKPVKNMTVAIIGTGRIGALTGEVFAVFGAKVVGYD' A
#
# COMPACT_ATOMS: atom_id res chain seq x y z
N SER A 1 14.02 -13.32 0.03
CA SER A 1 13.20 -14.49 -0.33
C SER A 1 11.92 -14.00 -1.01
N PRO A 2 11.02 -14.86 -1.53
CA PRO A 2 9.73 -14.41 -2.07
C PRO A 2 8.93 -13.54 -1.09
N GLU A 3 8.99 -13.87 0.20
CA GLU A 3 8.35 -13.14 1.30
C GLU A 3 8.91 -11.72 1.42
N THR A 4 10.24 -11.55 1.40
CA THR A 4 10.88 -10.22 1.47
C THR A 4 10.42 -9.29 0.34
N ILE A 5 10.28 -9.82 -0.87
CA ILE A 5 9.86 -9.02 -2.04
C ILE A 5 8.37 -8.65 -1.91
N SER A 6 7.55 -9.59 -1.43
CA SER A 6 6.14 -9.35 -1.12
C SER A 6 5.98 -8.24 -0.07
N GLU A 7 6.68 -8.37 1.07
CA GLU A 7 6.65 -7.38 2.16
C GLU A 7 7.10 -5.99 1.69
N TYR A 8 8.19 -5.92 0.92
CA TYR A 8 8.66 -4.67 0.34
C TYR A 8 7.62 -4.05 -0.59
N SER A 9 6.98 -4.86 -1.45
CA SER A 9 5.96 -4.39 -2.39
C SER A 9 4.74 -3.82 -1.66
N VAL A 10 4.28 -4.51 -0.61
CA VAL A 10 3.18 -4.03 0.26
C VAL A 10 3.57 -2.73 0.95
N ALA A 11 4.76 -2.66 1.55
CA ALA A 11 5.24 -1.46 2.24
C ALA A 11 5.33 -0.25 1.30
N ALA A 12 5.88 -0.45 0.09
CA ALA A 12 5.98 0.60 -0.92
C ALA A 12 4.60 1.12 -1.34
N ALA A 13 3.64 0.23 -1.59
CA ALA A 13 2.27 0.62 -1.91
C ALA A 13 1.59 1.39 -0.77
N LEU A 14 1.77 0.94 0.48
CA LEU A 14 1.23 1.63 1.66
C LEU A 14 1.82 3.03 1.81
N ASN A 15 3.13 3.20 1.61
CA ASN A 15 3.77 4.52 1.66
C ASN A 15 3.13 5.51 0.68
N LEU A 16 2.77 5.05 -0.52
CA LEU A 16 2.12 5.89 -1.54
C LEU A 16 0.65 6.17 -1.20
N VAL A 17 -0.12 5.13 -0.88
CA VAL A 17 -1.55 5.24 -0.55
C VAL A 17 -1.78 6.13 0.68
N ARG A 18 -0.82 6.13 1.62
CA ARG A 18 -0.89 6.94 2.84
C ARG A 18 -0.28 8.32 2.71
N HIS A 19 0.17 8.73 1.52
CA HIS A 19 0.83 10.02 1.29
C HIS A 19 2.02 10.26 2.23
N PHE A 20 2.73 9.19 2.59
CA PHE A 20 3.79 9.24 3.60
C PHE A 20 4.91 10.23 3.22
N PRO A 21 5.41 10.27 1.97
CA PRO A 21 6.43 11.25 1.59
C PRO A 21 5.97 12.71 1.74
N GLN A 22 4.69 13.00 1.43
CA GLN A 22 4.13 14.34 1.58
C GLN A 22 3.94 14.74 3.03
N ILE A 23 3.55 13.79 3.89
CA ILE A 23 3.42 13.99 5.33
C ILE A 23 4.80 14.20 5.95
N GLU A 24 5.79 13.38 5.59
CA GLU A 24 7.16 13.49 6.09
C GLU A 24 7.77 14.86 5.76
N LYS A 25 7.60 15.34 4.52
CA LYS A 25 8.02 16.69 4.14
C LYS A 25 7.37 17.78 5.00
N ARG A 26 6.06 17.69 5.23
CA ARG A 26 5.34 18.65 6.10
C ARG A 26 5.85 18.62 7.53
N VAL A 27 6.11 17.43 8.08
CA VAL A 27 6.66 17.25 9.43
C VAL A 27 8.05 17.87 9.54
N GLN A 28 8.91 17.71 8.52
CA GLN A 28 10.23 18.36 8.47
C GLN A 28 10.13 19.89 8.44
N ASP A 29 9.07 20.43 7.84
CA ASP A 29 8.75 21.87 7.81
C ASP A 29 7.97 22.34 9.07
N TYR A 30 7.86 21.51 10.11
CA TYR A 30 7.06 21.75 11.33
C TYR A 30 5.57 22.05 11.08
N ASN A 31 5.05 21.59 9.95
CA ASN A 31 3.65 21.71 9.59
C ASN A 31 2.90 20.41 9.94
N PHE A 32 2.08 20.45 10.99
CA PHE A 32 1.27 19.32 11.46
C PHE A 32 -0.22 19.45 11.12
N THR A 33 -0.57 20.36 10.21
CA THR A 33 -1.96 20.56 9.81
C THR A 33 -2.49 19.32 9.06
N TRP A 34 -3.72 18.92 9.41
CA TRP A 34 -4.38 17.79 8.77
C TRP A 34 -5.44 18.30 7.78
N GLU A 35 -5.19 18.12 6.50
CA GLU A 35 -5.97 18.71 5.42
C GLU A 35 -6.27 17.71 4.30
N ALA A 36 -7.29 18.01 3.49
CA ALA A 36 -7.78 17.14 2.43
C ALA A 36 -6.67 16.55 1.50
N PRO A 37 -5.59 17.28 1.14
CA PRO A 37 -4.52 16.74 0.30
C PRO A 37 -3.76 15.53 0.85
N ILE A 38 -3.78 15.29 2.16
CA ILE A 38 -3.08 14.16 2.81
C ILE A 38 -4.04 13.12 3.41
N MET A 39 -5.35 13.28 3.20
CA MET A 39 -6.33 12.32 3.67
C MET A 39 -6.34 11.07 2.79
N ALA A 40 -5.73 10.00 3.29
CA ALA A 40 -5.68 8.72 2.62
C ALA A 40 -6.98 7.90 2.78
N LYS A 41 -7.38 7.21 1.71
CA LYS A 41 -8.43 6.19 1.80
C LYS A 41 -7.92 4.93 2.52
N PRO A 42 -8.72 4.27 3.36
CA PRO A 42 -8.34 2.98 3.94
C PRO A 42 -8.15 1.90 2.87
N VAL A 43 -7.13 1.05 3.03
CA VAL A 43 -6.81 -0.04 2.09
C VAL A 43 -7.96 -1.04 1.94
N LYS A 44 -8.72 -1.31 3.02
CA LYS A 44 -9.93 -2.15 2.97
C LYS A 44 -11.01 -1.66 1.99
N ASN A 45 -10.99 -0.38 1.61
CA ASN A 45 -11.93 0.20 0.66
C ASN A 45 -11.34 0.26 -0.77
N MET A 46 -10.19 -0.37 -1.00
CA MET A 46 -9.49 -0.37 -2.29
C MET A 46 -9.61 -1.72 -2.98
N THR A 47 -9.46 -1.70 -4.31
CA THR A 47 -9.22 -2.91 -5.10
C THR A 47 -7.74 -2.95 -5.48
N VAL A 48 -7.06 -4.06 -5.17
CA VAL A 48 -5.66 -4.30 -5.50
C VAL A 48 -5.59 -5.32 -6.63
N ALA A 49 -4.94 -4.95 -7.73
CA ALA A 49 -4.69 -5.85 -8.83
C ALA A 49 -3.26 -6.41 -8.73
N ILE A 50 -3.13 -7.74 -8.76
CA ILE A 50 -1.86 -8.46 -8.86
C ILE A 50 -1.70 -8.94 -10.30
N ILE A 51 -0.63 -8.50 -10.97
CA ILE A 51 -0.26 -8.96 -12.31
C ILE A 51 0.96 -9.88 -12.15
N GLY A 52 0.80 -11.15 -12.53
CA GLY A 52 1.74 -12.21 -12.19
C GLY A 52 1.36 -12.88 -10.88
N THR A 53 0.70 -14.04 -10.92
CA THR A 53 0.18 -14.74 -9.73
C THR A 53 1.06 -15.90 -9.26
N GLY A 54 2.33 -15.91 -9.67
CA GLY A 54 3.35 -16.81 -9.13
C GLY A 54 3.62 -16.57 -7.63
N ARG A 55 4.63 -17.26 -7.08
CA ARG A 55 4.90 -17.32 -5.62
C ARG A 55 4.89 -15.95 -4.92
N ILE A 56 5.51 -14.92 -5.51
CA ILE A 56 5.59 -13.58 -4.92
C ILE A 56 4.24 -12.85 -5.02
N GLY A 57 3.59 -12.91 -6.18
CA GLY A 57 2.32 -12.23 -6.42
C GLY A 57 1.20 -12.78 -5.53
N ALA A 58 1.14 -14.11 -5.38
CA ALA A 58 0.22 -14.77 -4.46
C ALA A 58 0.40 -14.28 -3.01
N LEU A 59 1.64 -14.31 -2.48
CA LEU A 59 1.95 -13.81 -1.14
C LEU A 59 1.59 -12.32 -0.98
N THR A 60 1.87 -11.50 -2.00
CA THR A 60 1.54 -10.07 -1.98
C THR A 60 0.02 -9.86 -1.92
N GLY A 61 -0.72 -10.61 -2.72
CA GLY A 61 -2.18 -10.60 -2.75
C GLY A 61 -2.79 -11.05 -1.42
N GLU A 62 -2.26 -12.10 -0.81
CA GLU A 62 -2.69 -12.57 0.52
C GLU A 62 -2.55 -11.49 1.59
N VAL A 63 -1.42 -10.78 1.62
CA VAL A 63 -1.22 -9.69 2.59
C VAL A 63 -2.25 -8.58 2.38
N PHE A 64 -2.51 -8.16 1.14
CA PHE A 64 -3.54 -7.16 0.87
C PHE A 64 -4.96 -7.64 1.20
N ALA A 65 -5.24 -8.94 1.04
CA ALA A 65 -6.50 -9.53 1.44
C ALA A 65 -6.67 -9.51 2.97
N VAL A 66 -5.61 -9.72 3.75
CA VAL A 66 -5.61 -9.57 5.22
C VAL A 66 -5.89 -8.12 5.64
N PHE A 67 -5.40 -7.14 4.89
CA PHE A 67 -5.78 -5.72 5.07
C PHE A 67 -7.25 -5.42 4.71
N GLY A 68 -8.00 -6.41 4.20
CA GLY A 68 -9.40 -6.31 3.82
C GLY A 68 -9.63 -5.72 2.44
N ALA A 69 -8.60 -5.58 1.61
CA ALA A 69 -8.77 -5.09 0.25
C ALA A 69 -9.45 -6.13 -0.64
N LYS A 70 -10.18 -5.68 -1.66
CA LYS A 70 -10.61 -6.58 -2.74
C LYS A 70 -9.41 -6.89 -3.63
N VAL A 71 -8.97 -8.14 -3.70
CA VAL A 71 -7.83 -8.52 -4.54
C VAL A 71 -8.32 -9.16 -5.83
N VAL A 72 -7.74 -8.76 -6.96
CA VAL A 72 -7.97 -9.36 -8.28
C VAL A 72 -6.62 -9.75 -8.89
N GLY A 73 -6.58 -10.86 -9.64
CA GLY A 73 -5.36 -11.39 -10.23
C GLY A 73 -5.47 -11.52 -11.74
N TYR A 74 -4.35 -11.29 -12.43
CA TYR A 74 -4.15 -11.65 -13.83
C TYR A 74 -2.76 -12.27 -14.00
N ASP A 75 -2.65 -13.32 -14.80
CA ASP A 75 -1.40 -14.02 -15.09
C ASP A 75 -1.32 -14.34 -16.59
#